data_AF-A0A259HH39-F1
#
_entry.id   AF-A0A259HH39-F1
#
_cell.length_a   1.000
_cell.length_b   1.000
_cell.length_c   1.000
_cell.angle_alpha   90.00
_cell.angle_beta   90.00
_cell.angle_gamma   90.00
#
_symmetry.space_group_name_H-M   'P 1'
#
loop_
_entity.id
_entity.type
_entity.pdbx_description
1 polymer ?
#
loop_
_entity_poly.entity_id
_entity_poly.type
_entity_poly.pdbx_seq_one_letter_code
_entity_poly.pdbx_strand_id
1 'polypeptide(L)'
;MDRIVDIATDDLHLSAYRGFLVVSLDRQEQGRVALDDIQAIIVHAHGVTWTTSLVVALAERGAIMVMCAANHSPVAIMSPIDGHHAQAARMRAQWEAPRPMFKQLWQKIIVAKITMQASLLAVQGKAEANALMLMSRRVRVVSHMVV
;
A
#
# COMPACT_ATOMS: atom_id res chain seq x y z
N MET A 1 -4.66 15.88 4.84
CA MET A 1 -4.91 14.61 5.59
C MET A 1 -4.55 13.47 4.65
N ASP A 2 -3.93 12.36 5.08
CA ASP A 2 -3.49 11.30 4.15
C ASP A 2 -4.57 10.22 3.95
N ARG A 3 -5.63 10.52 3.17
CA ARG A 3 -6.72 9.56 2.93
C ARG A 3 -6.39 8.57 1.82
N ILE A 4 -6.84 7.33 2.00
CA ILE A 4 -6.90 6.31 0.96
C ILE A 4 -8.37 6.20 0.54
N VAL A 5 -8.65 6.42 -0.75
CA VAL A 5 -10.00 6.29 -1.32
C VAL A 5 -10.12 4.93 -1.99
N ASP A 6 -11.02 4.10 -1.49
CA ASP A 6 -11.34 2.79 -2.03
C ASP A 6 -12.55 2.90 -2.98
N ILE A 7 -12.39 2.45 -4.23
CA ILE A 7 -13.41 2.41 -5.26
C ILE A 7 -13.79 0.95 -5.54
N ALA A 8 -14.84 0.50 -4.86
CA ALA A 8 -15.32 -0.88 -4.89
C ALA A 8 -16.68 -1.07 -5.60
N THR A 9 -17.29 0.00 -6.10
CA THR A 9 -18.58 -0.05 -6.82
C THR A 9 -18.36 0.09 -8.32
N ASP A 10 -19.00 -0.79 -9.09
CA ASP A 10 -18.98 -0.75 -10.56
C ASP A 10 -19.74 0.44 -11.13
N ASP A 11 -19.52 0.70 -12.42
CA ASP A 11 -20.18 1.75 -13.23
C ASP A 11 -19.92 3.19 -12.77
N LEU A 12 -18.98 3.39 -11.84
CA LEU A 12 -18.56 4.70 -11.41
C LEU A 12 -17.70 5.42 -12.45
N HIS A 13 -17.97 6.71 -12.63
CA HIS A 13 -17.13 7.64 -13.36
C HIS A 13 -16.38 8.58 -12.39
N LEU A 14 -15.05 8.55 -12.44
CA LEU A 14 -14.16 9.36 -11.61
C LEU A 14 -13.60 10.52 -12.42
N SER A 15 -13.73 11.75 -11.91
CA SER A 15 -13.19 12.92 -12.59
C SER A 15 -12.63 13.93 -11.59
N ALA A 16 -11.76 14.83 -12.06
CA ALA A 16 -11.33 15.99 -11.28
C ALA A 16 -12.17 17.21 -11.63
N TYR A 17 -12.72 17.87 -10.62
CA TYR A 17 -13.47 19.13 -10.77
C TYR A 17 -13.15 20.08 -9.61
N ARG A 18 -12.62 21.26 -9.94
CA ARG A 18 -12.32 22.35 -8.98
C ARG A 18 -11.55 21.91 -7.73
N GLY A 19 -10.54 21.05 -7.89
CA GLY A 19 -9.72 20.55 -6.79
C GLY A 19 -10.30 19.35 -6.03
N PHE A 20 -11.40 18.77 -6.51
CA PHE A 20 -12.02 17.58 -5.94
C PHE A 20 -11.96 16.41 -6.91
N LEU A 21 -11.73 15.21 -6.37
CA LEU A 21 -12.19 13.97 -6.98
C LEU A 21 -13.71 13.96 -6.88
N VAL A 22 -14.39 13.88 -8.01
CA VAL A 22 -15.84 13.70 -8.11
C VAL A 22 -16.13 12.28 -8.55
N VAL A 23 -17.01 11.61 -7.82
CA VAL A 23 -17.50 10.26 -8.10
C VAL A 23 -18.92 10.38 -8.62
N SER A 24 -19.19 9.85 -9.81
CA SER A 24 -20.51 9.89 -10.44
C SER A 24 -21.00 8.49 -10.81
N LEU A 25 -22.30 8.26 -10.71
CA LEU A 25 -23.01 7.09 -11.23
C LEU A 25 -24.15 7.62 -12.11
N ASP A 26 -24.29 7.12 -13.34
CA ASP A 26 -25.32 7.59 -14.29
C ASP A 26 -25.35 9.12 -14.47
N ARG A 27 -24.16 9.75 -14.51
CA ARG A 27 -23.97 11.21 -14.60
C ARG A 27 -24.51 12.01 -13.40
N GLN A 28 -24.86 11.36 -12.30
CA GLN A 28 -25.23 11.98 -11.03
C GLN A 28 -24.05 11.90 -10.04
N GLU A 29 -23.66 13.04 -9.47
CA GLU A 29 -22.62 13.10 -8.44
C GLU A 29 -23.09 12.34 -7.19
N GLN A 30 -22.34 11.31 -6.81
CA GLN A 30 -22.56 10.53 -5.59
C GLN A 30 -21.80 11.11 -4.41
N GLY A 31 -20.69 11.80 -4.70
CA GLY A 31 -19.89 12.47 -3.69
C GLY A 31 -18.57 12.97 -4.24
N ARG A 32 -17.82 13.66 -3.37
CA ARG A 32 -16.52 14.22 -3.72
C ARG A 32 -15.56 14.27 -2.54
N VAL A 33 -14.27 14.20 -2.86
CA VAL A 33 -13.17 14.27 -1.88
C VAL A 33 -12.16 15.30 -2.38
N ALA A 34 -11.67 16.17 -1.49
CA ALA A 34 -10.62 17.14 -1.86
C ALA A 34 -9.36 16.37 -2.28
N LEU A 35 -8.80 16.71 -3.45
CA LEU A 35 -7.63 16.01 -3.98
C LEU A 35 -6.41 16.16 -3.07
N ASP A 36 -6.28 17.28 -2.35
CA ASP A 36 -5.19 17.55 -1.41
C ASP A 36 -5.25 16.66 -0.16
N ASP A 37 -6.37 15.98 0.08
CA ASP A 37 -6.53 15.00 1.15
C ASP A 37 -6.32 13.55 0.67
N ILE A 38 -6.02 13.33 -0.61
CA ILE A 38 -5.88 11.98 -1.17
C ILE A 38 -4.40 11.64 -1.30
N GLN A 39 -3.98 10.58 -0.60
CA GLN A 39 -2.65 9.99 -0.78
C GLN A 39 -2.68 8.83 -1.78
N ALA A 40 -3.78 8.07 -1.83
CA ALA A 40 -3.95 6.99 -2.77
C ALA A 40 -5.42 6.79 -3.16
N ILE A 41 -5.64 6.39 -4.41
CA ILE A 41 -6.91 5.78 -4.85
C ILE A 41 -6.64 4.32 -5.16
N ILE A 42 -7.47 3.42 -4.65
CA ILE A 42 -7.43 1.99 -4.98
C ILE A 42 -8.70 1.65 -5.75
N VAL A 43 -8.55 1.16 -6.97
CA VAL A 43 -9.67 0.80 -7.85
C VAL A 43 -9.79 -0.72 -7.89
N HIS A 44 -10.81 -1.22 -7.20
CA HIS A 44 -11.17 -2.63 -7.13
C HIS A 44 -12.28 -3.01 -8.12
N ALA A 45 -13.17 -2.08 -8.42
CA ALA A 45 -14.29 -2.29 -9.33
C ALA A 45 -13.82 -2.36 -10.80
N HIS A 46 -14.47 -3.23 -11.56
CA HIS A 46 -14.10 -3.56 -12.95
C HIS A 46 -14.73 -2.58 -13.93
N GLY A 47 -15.93 -2.08 -13.61
CA GLY A 47 -16.69 -1.14 -14.44
C GLY A 47 -16.36 0.33 -14.21
N VAL A 48 -15.14 0.68 -13.79
CA VAL A 48 -14.79 2.06 -13.45
C VAL A 48 -14.18 2.79 -14.65
N THR A 49 -14.66 4.00 -14.91
CA THR A 49 -14.03 4.92 -15.86
C THR A 49 -13.42 6.11 -15.12
N TRP A 50 -12.36 6.68 -15.67
CA TRP A 50 -11.76 7.89 -15.14
C TRP A 50 -11.26 8.81 -16.24
N THR A 51 -11.06 10.08 -15.91
CA THR A 51 -10.46 11.05 -16.83
C THR A 51 -8.93 11.12 -16.66
N THR A 52 -8.21 11.39 -17.75
CA THR A 52 -6.77 11.68 -17.68
C THR A 52 -6.47 12.86 -16.77
N SER A 53 -7.34 13.88 -16.74
CA SER A 53 -7.20 15.05 -15.88
C SER A 53 -7.19 14.69 -14.39
N LEU A 54 -7.93 13.68 -13.96
CA LEU A 54 -7.89 13.18 -12.59
C LEU A 54 -6.52 12.56 -12.27
N VAL A 55 -6.03 11.70 -13.15
CA VAL A 55 -4.73 11.02 -12.97
C VAL A 55 -3.59 12.04 -12.91
N VAL A 56 -3.61 13.06 -13.77
CA VAL A 56 -2.63 14.16 -13.75
C VAL A 56 -2.73 14.95 -12.45
N ALA A 57 -3.94 15.34 -12.02
CA ALA A 57 -4.13 16.12 -10.80
C ALA A 57 -3.72 15.35 -9.53
N LEU A 58 -3.86 14.03 -9.52
CA LEU A 58 -3.33 13.16 -8.45
C LEU A 58 -1.80 13.15 -8.47
N ALA A 59 -1.20 12.98 -9.65
CA ALA A 59 0.25 12.93 -9.80
C ALA A 59 0.93 14.23 -9.32
N GLU A 60 0.39 15.39 -9.68
CA GLU A 60 0.88 16.71 -9.24
C GLU A 60 0.86 16.87 -7.71
N ARG A 61 -0.01 16.14 -7.01
CA ARG A 61 -0.12 16.13 -5.54
C ARG A 61 0.72 15.04 -4.89
N GLY A 62 1.40 14.22 -5.69
CA GLY A 62 2.16 13.07 -5.20
C GLY A 62 1.29 11.85 -4.84
N ALA A 63 0.02 11.85 -5.22
CA ALA A 63 -0.90 10.75 -4.94
C ALA A 63 -0.74 9.61 -5.95
N ILE A 64 -0.90 8.37 -5.48
CA ILE A 64 -0.83 7.17 -6.32
C ILE A 64 -2.23 6.66 -6.70
N MET A 65 -2.33 5.93 -7.80
CA MET A 65 -3.54 5.21 -8.17
C MET A 65 -3.21 3.75 -8.42
N VAL A 66 -3.86 2.85 -7.71
CA VAL A 66 -3.66 1.40 -7.77
C VAL A 66 -4.84 0.78 -8.50
N MET A 67 -4.57 -0.03 -9.53
CA MET A 67 -5.58 -0.79 -10.26
C MET A 67 -5.47 -2.26 -9.87
N CYS A 68 -6.58 -2.86 -9.48
CA CYS A 68 -6.66 -4.26 -9.11
C CYS A 68 -7.24 -5.13 -10.24
N ALA A 69 -6.80 -6.38 -10.30
CA ALA A 69 -7.40 -7.39 -11.16
C ALA A 69 -8.68 -7.96 -10.53
N ALA A 70 -9.32 -8.88 -11.25
CA ALA A 70 -10.60 -9.47 -10.84
C ALA A 70 -10.58 -10.26 -9.53
N ASN A 71 -9.39 -10.65 -9.06
CA ASN A 71 -9.18 -11.26 -7.76
C ASN A 71 -8.87 -10.22 -6.65
N HIS A 72 -9.15 -8.94 -6.91
CA HIS A 72 -8.84 -7.78 -6.06
C HIS A 72 -7.36 -7.57 -5.75
N SER A 73 -6.46 -8.30 -6.41
CA SER A 73 -5.01 -8.12 -6.25
C SER A 73 -4.53 -6.92 -7.07
N PRO A 74 -3.67 -6.04 -6.53
CA PRO A 74 -3.05 -4.97 -7.31
C PRO A 74 -2.26 -5.54 -8.49
N VAL A 75 -2.49 -5.01 -9.70
CA VAL A 75 -1.77 -5.42 -10.92
C VAL A 75 -1.08 -4.27 -11.64
N ALA A 76 -1.51 -3.05 -11.38
CA ALA A 76 -0.82 -1.86 -11.89
C ALA A 76 -0.87 -0.74 -10.87
N ILE A 77 0.11 0.16 -10.97
CA ILE A 77 0.20 1.38 -10.20
C ILE A 77 0.57 2.53 -11.11
N MET A 78 -0.21 3.61 -11.05
CA MET A 78 0.27 4.93 -11.45
C MET A 78 0.97 5.54 -10.25
N SER A 79 2.24 5.90 -10.45
CA SER A 79 3.03 6.66 -9.50
C SER A 79 3.49 7.95 -10.17
N PRO A 80 3.44 9.10 -9.48
CA PRO A 80 4.07 10.32 -9.96
C PRO A 80 5.55 10.08 -10.27
N ILE A 81 6.00 10.55 -11.44
CA ILE A 81 7.43 10.55 -11.84
C ILE A 81 8.09 11.83 -11.32
N ASP A 82 7.43 12.96 -11.54
CA ASP A 82 7.83 14.25 -10.98
C ASP A 82 7.24 14.36 -9.57
N GLY A 83 7.97 13.83 -8.59
CA GLY A 83 7.51 13.72 -7.21
C GLY A 83 8.34 14.60 -6.30
N HIS A 84 7.65 15.44 -5.51
CA HIS A 84 8.12 16.16 -4.32
C HIS A 84 9.44 15.62 -3.74
N HIS A 85 10.38 16.48 -3.39
CA HIS A 85 11.70 16.14 -2.81
C HIS A 85 11.67 15.01 -1.75
N ALA A 86 10.56 14.87 -1.00
CA ALA A 86 10.33 13.78 -0.06
C ALA A 86 10.29 12.37 -0.69
N GLN A 87 9.67 12.17 -1.86
CA GLN A 87 9.61 10.87 -2.55
C GLN A 87 11.01 10.47 -3.04
N ALA A 88 11.71 11.38 -3.70
CA ALA A 88 13.06 11.14 -4.19
C ALA A 88 14.04 10.91 -3.03
N ALA A 89 13.90 11.65 -1.93
CA ALA A 89 14.70 11.44 -0.72
C ALA A 89 14.46 10.06 -0.10
N ARG A 90 13.21 9.58 -0.04
CA ARG A 90 12.88 8.22 0.44
C ARG A 90 13.47 7.15 -0.47
N MET A 91 13.32 7.29 -1.78
CA MET A 91 13.89 6.34 -2.75
C MET A 91 15.41 6.30 -2.67
N ARG A 92 16.06 7.46 -2.57
CA ARG A 92 17.52 7.54 -2.37
C ARG A 92 17.95 6.92 -1.04
N ALA A 93 17.25 7.21 0.06
CA ALA A 93 17.55 6.58 1.35
C ALA A 93 17.38 5.06 1.32
N GLN A 94 16.39 4.53 0.59
CA GLN A 94 16.23 3.09 0.37
C GLN A 94 17.34 2.50 -0.52
N TRP A 95 17.80 3.26 -1.52
CA TRP A 95 18.91 2.84 -2.39
C TRP A 95 20.24 2.79 -1.64
N GLU A 96 20.51 3.79 -0.81
CA GLU A 96 21.75 3.93 -0.02
C GLU A 96 21.74 3.10 1.27
N ALA A 97 20.59 2.53 1.63
CA ALA A 97 20.41 1.72 2.82
C ALA A 97 21.42 0.55 2.87
N PRO A 98 22.23 0.44 3.94
CA PRO A 98 23.27 -0.57 4.00
C PRO A 98 22.66 -1.97 4.18
N ARG A 99 23.24 -2.98 3.51
CA ARG A 99 22.77 -4.38 3.59
C ARG A 99 22.57 -4.90 5.03
N PRO A 100 23.43 -4.59 6.02
CA PRO A 100 23.19 -4.95 7.42
C PRO A 100 21.86 -4.45 7.99
N MET A 101 21.43 -3.24 7.63
CA MET A 101 20.15 -2.69 8.07
C MET A 101 18.98 -3.51 7.53
N PHE A 102 18.99 -3.83 6.23
CA PHE A 102 17.96 -4.69 5.64
C PHE A 102 17.87 -6.05 6.33
N LYS A 103 19.02 -6.68 6.64
CA LYS A 103 19.04 -7.96 7.36
C LYS A 103 18.41 -7.85 8.76
N GLN A 104 18.71 -6.78 9.49
CA GLN A 104 18.12 -6.53 10.80
C GLN A 104 16.62 -6.25 10.72
N LEU A 105 16.18 -5.44 9.75
CA LEU A 105 14.75 -5.17 9.53
C LEU A 105 13.99 -6.45 9.17
N TRP A 106 14.57 -7.27 8.29
CA TRP A 106 13.98 -8.55 7.91
C TRP A 106 13.88 -9.52 9.10
N GLN A 107 14.93 -9.60 9.93
CA GLN A 107 14.88 -10.39 11.17
C GLN A 107 13.71 -9.94 12.06
N LYS A 108 13.51 -8.63 12.25
CA LYS A 108 12.40 -8.10 13.05
C LYS A 108 11.03 -8.50 12.48
N ILE A 109 10.86 -8.40 11.16
CA ILE A 109 9.62 -8.82 10.48
C ILE A 109 9.35 -10.31 10.72
N ILE A 110 10.37 -11.16 10.58
CA ILE A 110 10.23 -12.61 10.79
C ILE A 110 9.92 -12.94 12.25
N VAL A 111 10.61 -12.30 13.21
CA VAL A 111 10.32 -12.47 14.64
C VAL A 111 8.88 -12.07 14.96
N ALA A 112 8.40 -10.94 14.44
CA ALA A 112 7.03 -10.49 14.62
C ALA A 112 6.03 -11.51 14.03
N LYS A 113 6.27 -11.99 12.80
CA LYS A 113 5.44 -13.00 12.14
C LYS A 113 5.30 -14.27 13.00
N ILE A 114 6.42 -14.84 13.43
CA ILE A 114 6.43 -16.08 14.24
C ILE A 114 5.72 -15.86 15.57
N THR A 115 5.93 -14.70 16.20
CA THR A 115 5.28 -14.35 17.48
C THR A 115 3.76 -14.23 17.32
N MET A 116 3.29 -13.60 16.24
CA MET A 116 1.86 -13.51 15.92
C MET A 116 1.24 -14.88 15.62
N GLN A 117 1.95 -15.73 14.87
CA GLN A 117 1.53 -17.11 14.60
C GLN A 117 1.42 -17.93 15.90
N ALA A 118 2.40 -17.81 16.80
CA ALA A 118 2.37 -18.47 18.09
C ALA A 118 1.21 -17.98 18.96
N SER A 119 0.94 -16.67 18.96
CA SER A 119 -0.16 -16.07 19.71
C SER A 119 -1.52 -16.60 19.23
N LEU A 120 -1.72 -16.70 17.91
CA LEU A 120 -2.92 -17.29 17.33
C LEU A 120 -3.11 -18.75 17.76
N LEU A 121 -2.05 -19.55 17.72
CA LEU A 121 -2.09 -20.95 18.15
C LEU A 121 -2.35 -21.11 19.65
N ALA A 122 -1.81 -20.22 20.48
CA ALA A 122 -2.06 -20.23 21.91
C ALA A 122 -3.55 -19.98 22.21
N VAL A 123 -4.17 -19.02 21.53
CA VAL A 123 -5.62 -18.74 21.64
C VAL A 123 -6.46 -19.95 21.20
N GLN A 124 -5.96 -20.74 20.25
CA GLN A 124 -6.61 -21.98 19.79
C GLN A 124 -6.29 -23.22 20.65
N GLY A 125 -5.54 -23.07 21.76
CA GLY A 125 -5.18 -24.18 22.64
C GLY A 125 -4.18 -25.17 22.01
N LYS A 126 -3.41 -24.75 21.00
CA LYS A 126 -2.45 -25.58 20.29
C LYS A 126 -1.08 -25.55 20.98
N ALA A 127 -0.53 -26.73 21.30
CA ALA A 127 0.74 -26.87 22.02
C ALA A 127 1.94 -26.31 21.23
N GLU A 128 1.83 -26.29 19.90
CA GLU A 128 2.81 -25.77 18.95
C GLU A 128 3.11 -24.28 19.15
N ALA A 129 2.23 -23.54 19.84
CA ALA A 129 2.45 -22.14 20.21
C ALA A 129 3.77 -21.95 20.96
N ASN A 130 4.09 -22.83 21.91
CA ASN A 130 5.32 -22.74 22.69
C ASN A 130 6.56 -22.96 21.81
N ALA A 131 6.49 -23.90 20.86
CA ALA A 131 7.59 -24.17 19.93
C ALA A 131 7.88 -22.94 19.04
N LEU A 132 6.85 -22.29 18.52
CA LEU A 132 7.01 -21.07 17.72
C LEU A 132 7.52 -19.88 18.55
N MET A 133 7.05 -19.71 19.79
CA MET A 133 7.60 -18.68 20.69
C MET A 133 9.09 -18.91 21.00
N LEU A 134 9.53 -20.17 21.11
CA LEU A 134 10.96 -20.48 21.26
C LEU A 134 11.74 -20.23 19.96
N MET A 135 11.14 -20.54 18.80
CA MET A 135 11.75 -20.31 17.49
C MET A 135 11.98 -18.82 17.23
N SER A 136 11.04 -17.94 17.59
CA SER A 136 11.19 -16.49 17.36
C SER A 136 12.43 -15.94 18.07
N ARG A 137 12.79 -16.46 19.25
CA ARG A 137 14.01 -16.08 19.99
C ARG A 137 15.31 -16.55 19.35
N ARG A 138 15.23 -17.52 18.44
CA ARG A 138 16.40 -18.12 17.75
C ARG A 138 16.64 -17.53 16.37
N VAL A 139 15.78 -16.65 15.87
CA VAL A 139 16.01 -15.96 14.59
C VAL A 139 17.22 -15.05 14.74
N ARG A 140 18.26 -15.24 13.92
CA ARG A 140 19.50 -14.45 13.93
C ARG A 140 19.69 -13.74 12.60
N VAL A 141 20.37 -12.60 12.62
CA VAL A 141 20.92 -11.99 11.41
C VAL A 141 22.12 -12.82 10.96
N VAL A 142 22.09 -13.32 9.72
CA VAL A 142 23.20 -14.10 9.16
C VAL A 142 24.30 -13.15 8.66
N SER A 143 25.47 -13.24 9.29
CA SER A 143 26.61 -12.35 9.02
C SER A 143 27.39 -12.69 7.74
N HIS A 144 27.34 -13.94 7.26
CA HIS A 144 28.06 -14.41 6.07
C HIS A 144 27.09 -14.88 4.98
N MET A 145 27.30 -14.41 3.75
CA MET A 145 26.67 -14.97 2.56
C MET A 145 27.74 -15.79 1.87
N VAL A 146 27.61 -17.12 1.87
CA VAL A 146 28.22 -17.90 0.80
C VAL A 146 27.44 -17.51 -0.44
N VAL A 147 28.09 -16.75 -1.32
CA VAL A 147 27.60 -16.46 -2.67
C VAL A 147 27.77 -17.73 -3.50
#